data_AF-A0A7S3CPP1-F1
#
_entry.id   AF-A0A7S3CPP1-F1
#
_cell.length_a   1.000
_cell.length_b   1.000
_cell.length_c   1.000
_cell.angle_alpha   90.00
_cell.angle_beta   90.00
_cell.angle_gamma   90.00
#
_symmetry.space_group_name_H-M   'P 1'
#
loop_
_entity.id
_entity.type
_entity.pdbx_description
1 polymer ?
#
loop_
_entity_poly.entity_id
_entity_poly.type
_entity_poly.pdbx_seq_one_letter_code
_entity_poly.pdbx_strand_id
1 'polypeptide(L)'
;LVIGGSGRLGTEVVQCFKQGSRLRRWQVFNVDKEPSDQACRNFIVDPSQPITEEVVLNLAKEVKDFDEEYEAIINLSGLWYPPNVKTFLKQYEKDNSDKKGLGHPLSISNPDCFEWYQRIQSAEFISTMMAAHLASD
;
A
#
# COMPACT_ATOMS: atom_id res chain seq x y z
N LEU A 1 0.41 13.68 -3.72
CA LEU A 1 0.40 12.22 -4.02
C LEU A 1 -0.55 11.51 -3.05
N VAL A 2 -1.49 10.71 -3.54
CA VAL A 2 -2.39 9.89 -2.72
C VAL A 2 -2.16 8.42 -3.07
N ILE A 3 -1.82 7.59 -2.08
CA ILE A 3 -1.68 6.14 -2.22
C ILE A 3 -2.92 5.49 -1.60
N GLY A 4 -3.61 4.62 -2.32
CA GLY A 4 -4.91 4.09 -1.90
C GLY A 4 -6.07 5.05 -2.16
N GLY A 5 -5.98 5.90 -3.19
CA GLY A 5 -6.96 6.95 -3.47
C GLY A 5 -8.26 6.47 -4.12
N SER A 6 -8.33 5.21 -4.54
CA SER A 6 -9.53 4.61 -5.13
C SER A 6 -10.40 3.89 -4.09
N GLY A 7 -9.88 3.68 -2.87
CA GLY A 7 -10.69 3.23 -1.73
C GLY A 7 -11.69 4.30 -1.24
N ARG A 8 -12.63 3.90 -0.38
CA ARG A 8 -13.70 4.79 0.13
C ARG A 8 -13.17 6.10 0.74
N LEU A 9 -12.21 6.00 1.67
CA LEU A 9 -11.59 7.19 2.27
C LEU A 9 -10.73 7.94 1.24
N GLY A 10 -10.02 7.20 0.39
CA GLY A 10 -9.20 7.76 -0.68
C GLY A 10 -9.98 8.66 -1.63
N THR A 11 -11.17 8.21 -2.05
CA THR A 11 -12.03 8.93 -2.99
C THR A 11 -12.47 10.26 -2.40
N GLU A 12 -12.90 10.28 -1.15
CA GLU A 12 -13.28 11.52 -0.45
C GLU A 12 -12.09 12.48 -0.31
N VAL A 13 -10.89 11.96 -0.04
CA VAL A 13 -9.67 12.78 0.04
C VAL A 13 -9.30 13.37 -1.32
N VAL A 14 -9.26 12.55 -2.39
CA VAL A 14 -8.99 13.02 -3.75
C VAL A 14 -10.01 14.07 -4.17
N GLN A 15 -11.29 13.84 -3.91
CA GLN A 15 -12.37 14.77 -4.20
C GLN A 15 -12.19 16.09 -3.45
N CYS A 16 -11.88 16.05 -2.14
CA CYS A 16 -11.67 17.25 -1.32
C CYS A 16 -10.53 18.12 -1.87
N PHE A 17 -9.39 17.53 -2.24
CA PHE A 17 -8.26 18.27 -2.82
C PHE A 17 -8.57 18.85 -4.22
N LYS A 18 -9.34 18.13 -5.03
CA LYS A 18 -9.72 18.57 -6.39
C LYS A 18 -10.82 19.62 -6.39
N GLN A 19 -11.77 19.50 -5.48
CA GLN A 19 -12.85 20.47 -5.24
C GLN A 19 -12.45 21.63 -4.32
N GLY A 20 -11.14 21.75 -4.02
CA GLY A 20 -10.58 22.80 -3.16
C GLY A 20 -11.12 24.20 -3.46
N SER A 21 -10.96 25.10 -2.48
CA SER A 21 -11.54 26.44 -2.48
C SER A 21 -11.44 27.14 -3.83
N ARG A 22 -12.38 28.05 -4.11
CA ARG A 22 -12.62 28.74 -5.40
C ARG A 22 -11.36 29.32 -6.09
N LEU A 23 -10.22 29.38 -5.39
CA LEU A 23 -8.94 29.95 -5.82
C LEU A 23 -7.76 28.96 -5.96
N ARG A 24 -7.82 27.72 -5.43
CA ARG A 24 -6.70 26.77 -5.55
C ARG A 24 -7.19 25.33 -5.67
N ARG A 25 -7.17 24.80 -6.91
CA ARG A 25 -7.39 23.38 -7.19
C ARG A 25 -6.04 22.68 -7.13
N TRP A 26 -5.97 21.63 -6.32
CA TRP A 26 -4.75 20.84 -6.22
C TRP A 26 -4.62 19.89 -7.40
N GLN A 27 -3.37 19.67 -7.83
CA GLN A 27 -3.02 18.57 -8.72
C GLN A 27 -2.93 17.30 -7.89
N VAL A 28 -3.72 16.28 -8.23
CA VAL A 28 -3.76 15.03 -7.46
C VAL A 28 -3.28 13.88 -8.34
N PHE A 29 -2.16 13.27 -7.92
CA PHE A 29 -1.64 12.02 -8.45
C PHE A 29 -2.11 10.88 -7.54
N ASN A 30 -2.82 9.91 -8.11
CA ASN A 30 -3.32 8.72 -7.41
C ASN A 30 -2.47 7.49 -7.73
N VAL A 31 -2.20 6.68 -6.71
CA VAL A 31 -1.53 5.36 -6.83
C VAL A 31 -2.44 4.33 -6.19
N ASP A 32 -2.97 3.41 -7.00
CA ASP A 32 -3.86 2.36 -6.51
C ASP A 32 -3.96 1.20 -7.53
N LYS A 33 -4.67 0.12 -7.18
CA LYS A 33 -4.98 -0.99 -8.08
C LYS A 33 -6.03 -0.66 -9.14
N GLU A 34 -6.82 0.38 -8.89
CA GLU A 34 -7.90 0.87 -9.75
C GLU A 34 -7.71 2.36 -9.99
N PRO A 35 -8.10 2.90 -11.16
CA PRO A 35 -8.02 4.33 -11.39
C PRO A 35 -9.04 5.09 -10.52
N SER A 36 -8.71 6.33 -10.19
CA SER A 36 -9.62 7.32 -9.61
C SER A 36 -9.97 8.35 -10.69
N ASP A 37 -11.24 8.41 -11.08
CA ASP A 37 -11.76 9.38 -12.07
C ASP A 37 -11.61 10.83 -11.60
N GLN A 38 -11.50 11.02 -10.29
CA GLN A 38 -11.34 12.34 -9.69
C GLN A 38 -9.87 12.78 -9.67
N ALA A 39 -8.89 11.89 -9.87
CA ALA A 39 -7.48 12.25 -9.88
C ALA A 39 -7.07 12.93 -11.20
N CYS A 40 -6.00 13.73 -11.19
CA CYS A 40 -5.42 14.29 -12.41
C CYS A 40 -4.61 13.26 -13.20
N ARG A 41 -3.91 12.38 -12.49
CA ARG A 41 -3.12 11.28 -13.04
C ARG A 41 -3.26 10.08 -12.13
N ASN A 42 -3.26 8.90 -12.73
CA ASN A 42 -3.33 7.62 -12.04
C ASN A 42 -2.09 6.80 -12.39
N PHE A 43 -1.48 6.18 -11.39
CA PHE A 43 -0.49 5.12 -11.55
C PHE A 43 -1.09 3.84 -11.01
N ILE A 44 -1.25 2.86 -11.90
CA ILE A 44 -1.93 1.60 -11.57
C ILE A 44 -0.91 0.57 -11.11
N VAL A 45 -1.14 0.02 -9.93
CA VAL A 45 -0.31 -1.05 -9.35
C VAL A 45 -1.07 -2.36 -9.46
N ASP A 46 -0.52 -3.34 -10.17
CA ASP A 46 -1.10 -4.67 -10.26
C ASP A 46 -0.92 -5.42 -8.93
N PRO A 47 -2.01 -5.72 -8.19
CA PRO A 47 -1.90 -6.39 -6.90
C PRO A 47 -1.52 -7.87 -7.01
N SER A 48 -1.57 -8.46 -8.22
CA SER A 48 -1.17 -9.85 -8.45
C SER A 48 0.34 -10.02 -8.60
N GLN A 49 1.08 -8.91 -8.73
CA GLN A 49 2.54 -8.92 -8.89
C GLN A 49 3.22 -8.35 -7.64
N PRO A 50 4.42 -8.86 -7.30
CA PRO A 50 5.22 -8.27 -6.24
C PRO A 50 5.63 -6.84 -6.62
N ILE A 51 5.68 -5.95 -5.63
CA ILE A 51 6.26 -4.62 -5.81
C ILE A 51 7.77 -4.78 -5.90
N THR A 52 8.32 -4.55 -7.10
CA THR A 52 9.76 -4.60 -7.36
C THR A 52 10.40 -3.21 -7.29
N GLU A 53 11.72 -3.14 -7.22
CA GLU A 53 12.48 -1.89 -7.33
C GLU A 53 12.13 -1.13 -8.63
N GLU A 54 11.96 -1.86 -9.75
CA GLU A 54 11.58 -1.28 -11.04
C GLU A 54 10.22 -0.56 -10.97
N VAL A 55 9.22 -1.15 -10.31
CA VAL A 55 7.92 -0.52 -10.12
C VAL A 55 8.05 0.78 -9.33
N VAL A 56 8.88 0.79 -8.28
CA VAL A 56 9.12 1.98 -7.44
C VAL A 56 9.85 3.08 -8.22
N LEU A 57 10.87 2.72 -9.02
CA LEU A 57 11.60 3.66 -9.87
C LEU A 57 10.70 4.26 -10.96
N ASN A 58 9.83 3.44 -11.56
CA ASN A 58 8.84 3.90 -12.53
C ASN A 58 7.82 4.85 -11.89
N LEU A 59 7.32 4.54 -10.69
CA LEU A 59 6.45 5.44 -9.94
C LEU A 59 7.14 6.78 -9.65
N ALA A 60 8.39 6.75 -9.17
CA ALA A 60 9.15 7.96 -8.87
C ALA A 60 9.34 8.84 -10.12
N LYS A 61 9.63 8.21 -11.27
CA LYS A 61 9.72 8.91 -12.55
C LYS A 61 8.38 9.54 -12.95
N GLU A 62 7.29 8.78 -12.91
CA GLU A 62 5.95 9.26 -13.27
C GLU A 62 5.47 10.41 -12.39
N VAL A 63 5.78 10.37 -11.08
CA VAL A 63 5.48 11.47 -10.16
C VAL A 63 6.27 12.72 -10.52
N LYS A 64 7.57 12.58 -10.82
CA LYS A 64 8.44 13.68 -11.23
C LYS A 64 8.03 14.28 -12.59
N ASP A 65 7.60 13.43 -13.52
CA ASP A 65 7.09 13.85 -14.84
C ASP A 65 5.69 14.49 -14.74
N PHE A 66 4.98 14.30 -13.62
CA PHE A 66 3.69 14.93 -13.36
C PHE A 66 3.84 16.31 -12.73
N ASP A 67 4.71 16.43 -11.73
CA ASP A 67 5.03 17.69 -11.06
C ASP A 67 6.47 17.64 -10.52
N GLU A 68 7.21 18.74 -10.63
CA GLU A 68 8.62 18.81 -10.22
C GLU A 68 8.76 18.68 -8.69
N GLU A 69 7.77 19.21 -7.96
CA GLU A 69 7.68 19.15 -6.51
C GLU A 69 6.27 18.75 -6.07
N TYR A 70 6.19 18.01 -4.96
CA TYR A 70 4.90 17.70 -4.32
C TYR A 70 4.86 18.25 -2.89
N GLU A 71 3.77 18.93 -2.56
CA GLU A 71 3.57 19.53 -1.24
C GLU A 71 3.22 18.47 -0.16
N ALA A 72 2.62 17.34 -0.56
CA ALA A 72 2.17 16.30 0.36
C ALA A 72 2.09 14.89 -0.25
N ILE A 73 2.38 13.89 0.58
CA ILE A 73 2.08 12.47 0.34
C ILE A 73 1.10 12.01 1.41
N ILE A 74 -0.02 11.40 0.99
CA ILE A 74 -1.03 10.83 1.88
C ILE A 74 -1.14 9.34 1.57
N ASN A 75 -0.70 8.49 2.50
CA ASN A 75 -0.84 7.05 2.37
C ASN A 75 -2.12 6.58 3.09
N LEU A 76 -3.12 6.20 2.29
CA LEU A 76 -4.40 5.65 2.73
C LEU A 76 -4.53 4.17 2.37
N SER A 77 -3.52 3.60 1.71
CA SER A 77 -3.47 2.17 1.45
C SER A 77 -3.38 1.43 2.77
N GLY A 78 -4.26 0.46 2.92
CA GLY A 78 -4.35 -0.35 4.11
C GLY A 78 -5.05 -1.64 3.75
N LEU A 79 -4.46 -2.75 4.19
CA LEU A 79 -5.16 -4.02 4.24
C LEU A 79 -5.78 -4.16 5.62
N TRP A 80 -7.05 -4.57 5.66
CA TRP A 80 -7.62 -5.04 6.90
C TRP A 80 -7.06 -6.44 7.16
N TYR A 81 -6.13 -6.52 8.11
CA TYR A 81 -5.57 -7.79 8.52
C TYR A 81 -6.54 -8.51 9.47
N PRO A 82 -6.98 -9.74 9.17
CA PRO A 82 -7.71 -10.53 10.15
C PRO A 82 -6.85 -10.73 11.41
N PRO A 83 -7.47 -10.94 12.58
CA PRO A 83 -6.81 -10.93 13.89
C PRO A 83 -5.59 -11.84 14.05
N ASN A 84 -5.43 -12.82 13.15
CA ASN A 84 -4.33 -13.79 13.15
C ASN A 84 -2.96 -13.17 12.81
N VAL A 85 -2.91 -11.99 12.19
CA VAL A 85 -1.64 -11.30 11.90
C VAL A 85 -0.92 -10.87 13.19
N LYS A 86 -1.65 -10.56 14.27
CA LYS A 86 -1.03 -10.33 15.59
C LYS A 86 -0.33 -11.58 16.13
N THR A 87 -0.92 -12.75 15.91
CA THR A 87 -0.32 -14.03 16.30
C THR A 87 0.95 -14.28 15.50
N PHE A 88 0.93 -13.95 14.21
CA PHE A 88 2.08 -14.09 13.31
C PHE A 88 3.24 -13.14 13.68
N LEU A 89 2.94 -11.87 13.98
CA LEU A 89 3.94 -10.89 14.42
C LEU A 89 4.55 -11.28 15.77
N LYS A 90 3.75 -11.78 16.71
CA LYS A 90 4.25 -12.30 17.99
C LYS A 90 5.17 -13.50 17.81
N GLN A 91 4.86 -14.40 16.87
CA GLN A 91 5.71 -15.54 16.57
C GLN A 91 7.05 -15.07 15.96
N TYR A 92 7.03 -14.07 15.07
CA TYR A 92 8.26 -13.47 14.53
C TYR A 92 9.15 -12.84 15.60
N GLU A 93 8.57 -12.05 16.51
CA GLU A 93 9.29 -11.42 17.62
C GLU A 93 9.96 -12.48 18.52
N LYS A 94 9.28 -13.61 18.71
CA LYS A 94 9.80 -14.76 19.45
C LYS A 94 10.94 -15.46 18.70
N ASP A 95 10.79 -15.68 17.39
CA ASP A 95 11.75 -16.42 16.58
C ASP A 95 13.02 -15.59 16.25
N ASN A 96 12.96 -14.27 16.44
CA ASN A 96 14.08 -13.35 16.16
C ASN A 96 14.50 -12.53 17.38
N SER A 97 14.13 -12.96 18.60
CA SER A 97 14.47 -12.27 19.86
C SER A 97 15.98 -12.02 20.01
N ASP A 98 16.79 -12.87 19.40
CA ASP A 98 18.25 -12.87 19.53
C ASP A 98 18.93 -11.96 18.49
N LYS A 99 18.20 -11.54 17.45
CA LYS A 99 18.72 -10.66 16.39
C LYS A 99 18.49 -9.19 16.74
N LYS A 100 19.30 -8.68 17.67
CA LYS A 100 19.30 -7.25 18.01
C LYS A 100 19.68 -6.40 16.79
N GLY A 101 18.83 -5.43 16.44
CA GLY A 101 19.11 -4.43 15.41
C GLY A 101 18.39 -4.62 14.08
N LEU A 102 17.73 -5.78 13.85
CA LEU A 102 16.76 -5.88 12.77
C LEU A 102 15.53 -5.08 13.20
N GLY A 103 15.28 -3.96 12.52
CA GLY A 103 14.05 -3.19 12.71
C GLY A 103 12.81 -4.07 12.48
N HIS A 104 11.63 -3.52 12.77
CA HIS A 104 10.35 -4.20 12.56
C HIS A 104 10.33 -4.94 11.20
N PRO A 105 9.80 -6.18 11.10
CA PRO A 105 9.89 -7.00 9.87
C PRO A 105 9.28 -6.34 8.63
N LEU A 106 8.32 -5.45 8.84
CA LEU A 106 7.68 -4.66 7.78
C LEU A 106 8.33 -3.28 7.55
N SER A 107 9.37 -2.94 8.32
CA SER A 107 10.10 -1.68 8.15
C SER A 107 10.92 -1.75 6.87
N ILE A 108 10.88 -0.69 6.06
CA ILE A 108 11.72 -0.58 4.85
C ILE A 108 13.23 -0.58 5.17
N SER A 109 13.59 -0.27 6.42
CA SER A 109 14.97 -0.35 6.89
C SER A 109 15.43 -1.77 7.23
N ASN A 110 14.50 -2.74 7.23
CA ASN A 110 14.82 -4.15 7.36
C ASN A 110 15.16 -4.70 5.96
N PRO A 111 16.37 -5.24 5.73
CA PRO A 111 16.79 -5.75 4.42
C PRO A 111 15.91 -6.88 3.91
N ASP A 112 15.24 -7.59 4.82
CA ASP A 112 14.38 -8.73 4.49
C ASP A 112 12.91 -8.32 4.32
N CYS A 113 12.57 -7.02 4.41
CA CYS A 113 11.17 -6.57 4.48
C CYS A 113 10.31 -7.03 3.29
N PHE A 114 10.87 -7.11 2.09
CA PHE A 114 10.16 -7.58 0.90
C PHE A 114 9.88 -9.09 0.93
N GLU A 115 10.80 -9.90 1.46
CA GLU A 115 10.55 -11.33 1.69
C GLU A 115 9.42 -11.50 2.72
N TRP A 116 9.39 -10.65 3.75
CA TRP A 116 8.31 -10.64 4.73
C TRP A 116 6.96 -10.23 4.15
N TYR A 117 6.92 -9.22 3.27
CA TYR A 117 5.70 -8.86 2.53
C TYR A 117 5.18 -10.04 1.70
N GLN A 118 6.06 -10.76 0.99
CA GLN A 118 5.66 -11.94 0.21
C GLN A 118 5.10 -13.07 1.09
N ARG A 119 5.71 -13.30 2.26
CA ARG A 119 5.23 -14.32 3.22
C ARG A 119 3.85 -13.98 3.76
N ILE A 120 3.59 -12.71 4.08
CA ILE A 120 2.29 -12.25 4.56
C ILE A 120 1.23 -12.38 3.46
N GLN A 121 1.52 -11.92 2.24
CA GLN A 121 0.62 -12.11 1.09
C GLN A 121 0.30 -13.59 0.85
N SER A 122 1.31 -14.46 0.93
CA SER A 122 1.12 -15.91 0.77
C SER A 122 0.25 -16.51 1.89
N ALA A 123 0.47 -16.09 3.13
CA ALA A 123 -0.34 -16.52 4.27
C ALA A 123 -1.80 -16.01 4.18
N GLU A 124 -2.00 -14.80 3.67
CA GLU A 124 -3.34 -14.24 3.39
C GLU A 124 -4.05 -15.00 2.28
N PHE A 125 -3.35 -15.37 1.21
CA PHE A 125 -3.90 -16.19 0.14
C PHE A 125 -4.36 -17.56 0.67
N ILE A 126 -3.53 -18.22 1.48
CA ILE A 126 -3.86 -19.51 2.11
C ILE A 126 -5.03 -19.37 3.09
N SER A 127 -5.03 -18.36 3.95
CA SER A 127 -6.11 -18.14 4.92
C SER A 127 -7.45 -17.82 4.23
N THR A 128 -7.40 -17.06 3.13
CA THR A 128 -8.59 -16.71 2.33
C THR A 128 -9.12 -17.93 1.58
N MET A 129 -8.23 -18.76 1.00
CA MET A 129 -8.64 -20.03 0.40
C MET A 129 -9.23 -21.00 1.44
N MET A 130 -8.63 -21.13 2.61
CA MET A 130 -9.16 -21.98 3.68
C MET A 130 -10.52 -21.49 4.17
N ALA A 131 -10.71 -20.18 4.34
CA ALA A 131 -12.00 -19.61 4.71
C ALA A 131 -13.07 -19.84 3.63
N ALA A 132 -12.72 -19.69 2.35
CA ALA A 132 -13.61 -20.00 1.24
C ALA A 132 -13.98 -21.49 1.18
N HIS A 133 -13.02 -22.39 1.46
CA HIS A 133 -13.26 -23.83 1.49
C HIS A 133 -14.18 -24.25 2.65
N LEU A 134 -14.00 -23.67 3.84
CA LEU A 134 -14.83 -23.94 5.02
C LEU A 134 -16.23 -23.33 4.97
N ALA A 135 -16.44 -22.31 4.14
CA ALA A 135 -17.76 -21.71 3.93
C ALA A 135 -18.59 -22.42 2.85
N SER A 136 -18.03 -23.46 2.22
CA SER A 136 -18.65 -24.22 1.12
C SER A 136 -19.25 -25.56 1.57
N ASP A 137 -19.11 -25.92 2.85
CA ASP A 137 -19.77 -27.05 3.53
C ASP A 137 -20.88 -26.54 4.47
#